data_AF-A0A6B1FZQ8-F1
#
_entry.id   AF-A0A6B1FZQ8-F1
#
_cell.length_a   1.000
_cell.length_b   1.000
_cell.length_c   1.000
_cell.angle_alpha   90.00
_cell.angle_beta   90.00
_cell.angle_gamma   90.00
#
_symmetry.space_group_name_H-M   'P 1'
#
loop_
_entity.id
_entity.type
_entity.pdbx_description
1 polymer ?
#
loop_
_entity_poly.entity_id
_entity_poly.type
_entity_poly.pdbx_seq_one_letter_code
_entity_poly.pdbx_strand_id
1 'polypeptide(L)'
;MADRLHLKLRHRRMLEDILHAHVPEVEVWVYGSRISGRSHDGSDLDLVLRSPELKEIPLSKLVDLEEALRESTLPFLIEARDWARLPESFHREIARYYVVLMGPT
;
A
#
# COMPACT_ATOMS: atom_id res chain seq x y z
N MET A 1 3.78 1.58 20.63
CA MET A 1 4.64 0.78 19.73
C MET A 1 5.24 1.75 18.73
N ALA A 2 6.56 1.80 18.58
CA ALA A 2 7.19 2.69 17.61
C ALA A 2 6.60 2.41 16.22
N ASP A 3 6.09 3.45 15.56
CA ASP A 3 5.60 3.36 14.19
C ASP A 3 6.77 2.86 13.32
N ARG A 4 6.73 1.58 12.93
CA ARG A 4 7.84 0.91 12.22
C ARG A 4 7.92 1.34 10.76
N LEU A 5 6.95 2.12 10.30
CA LEU A 5 6.90 2.62 8.94
C LEU A 5 7.86 3.80 8.77
N HIS A 6 8.91 3.58 7.99
CA HIS A 6 9.87 4.60 7.57
C HIS A 6 9.26 5.47 6.46
N LEU A 7 8.33 6.33 6.85
CA LEU A 7 7.64 7.27 5.97
C LEU A 7 7.40 8.60 6.68
N LYS A 8 7.81 9.71 6.06
CA LYS A 8 7.57 11.05 6.63
C LYS A 8 6.06 11.30 6.72
N LEU A 9 5.60 11.85 7.84
CA LEU A 9 4.16 12.05 8.11
C LEU A 9 3.41 12.77 6.99
N ARG A 10 4.02 13.78 6.36
CA ARG A 10 3.43 14.50 5.21
C ARG A 10 3.18 13.59 3.99
N HIS A 11 4.08 12.64 3.72
CA HIS A 11 3.96 11.71 2.61
C HIS A 11 2.94 10.63 2.94
N ARG A 12 2.92 10.19 4.21
CA ARG A 12 1.88 9.30 4.73
C ARG A 12 0.48 9.88 4.53
N ARG A 13 0.26 11.14 4.93
CA ARG A 13 -1.03 11.83 4.74
C ARG A 13 -1.43 11.92 3.26
N MET A 14 -0.51 12.37 2.40
CA MET A 14 -0.79 12.44 0.96
C MET A 14 -1.16 11.09 0.36
N LEU A 15 -0.47 10.03 0.78
CA LEU A 15 -0.79 8.67 0.36
C LEU A 15 -2.17 8.22 0.87
N GLU A 16 -2.46 8.44 2.17
CA GLU A 16 -3.76 8.14 2.75
C GLU A 16 -4.90 8.91 2.06
N ASP A 17 -4.69 10.17 1.68
CA ASP A 17 -5.68 10.98 0.95
C ASP A 17 -5.97 10.39 -0.44
N ILE A 18 -4.94 9.98 -1.18
CA ILE A 18 -5.09 9.32 -2.50
C ILE A 18 -5.81 7.98 -2.34
N LEU A 19 -5.43 7.16 -1.36
CA LEU A 19 -6.04 5.85 -1.12
C LEU A 19 -7.52 5.98 -0.75
N HIS A 20 -7.89 6.92 0.13
CA HIS A 20 -9.30 7.17 0.47
C HIS A 20 -10.12 7.68 -0.72
N ALA A 21 -9.53 8.48 -1.61
CA ALA A 21 -10.24 8.99 -2.78
C ALA A 21 -10.56 7.90 -3.82
N HIS A 22 -9.69 6.89 -3.97
CA HIS A 22 -9.82 5.87 -5.02
C HIS A 22 -10.32 4.51 -4.53
N VAL A 23 -9.97 4.11 -3.31
CA VAL A 23 -10.23 2.78 -2.75
C VAL A 23 -10.62 2.83 -1.25
N PRO A 24 -11.64 3.63 -0.86
CA PRO A 24 -11.96 3.90 0.56
C PRO A 24 -12.37 2.65 1.36
N GLU A 25 -12.96 1.65 0.70
CA GLU A 25 -13.40 0.39 1.31
C GLU A 25 -12.30 -0.69 1.39
N VAL A 26 -11.08 -0.40 0.94
CA VAL A 26 -9.98 -1.38 0.85
C VAL A 26 -9.04 -1.25 2.04
N GLU A 27 -8.74 -2.37 2.70
CA GLU A 27 -7.68 -2.41 3.70
C GLU A 27 -6.31 -2.38 3.00
N VAL A 28 -5.40 -1.51 3.45
CA VAL A 28 -4.08 -1.35 2.83
C VAL A 28 -2.99 -1.72 3.82
N TRP A 29 -2.18 -2.71 3.45
CA TRP A 29 -0.99 -3.06 4.20
C TRP A 29 0.26 -2.56 3.50
N VAL A 30 1.22 -2.07 4.27
CA VAL A 30 2.59 -1.81 3.84
C VAL A 30 3.44 -3.03 4.19
N TYR A 31 4.28 -3.46 3.27
CA TYR A 31 5.30 -4.48 3.51
C TYR A 31 6.67 -4.05 2.96
N GLY A 32 7.66 -4.94 3.03
CA GLY A 32 8.95 -4.72 2.37
C GLY A 32 9.92 -3.82 3.13
N SER A 33 10.72 -3.05 2.37
CA SER A 33 11.94 -2.40 2.88
C SER A 33 11.65 -1.33 3.94
N ARG A 34 10.56 -0.56 3.76
CA ARG A 34 10.17 0.58 4.60
C ARG A 34 9.59 0.22 5.96
N ILE A 35 9.38 -1.06 6.24
CA ILE A 35 9.02 -1.55 7.59
C ILE A 35 10.06 -2.48 8.18
N SER A 36 10.98 -3.03 7.36
CA SER A 36 12.00 -4.00 7.79
C SER A 36 13.31 -3.36 8.24
N GLY A 37 13.39 -2.03 8.26
CA GLY A 37 14.58 -1.28 8.67
C GLY A 37 15.70 -1.26 7.63
N ARG A 38 15.44 -1.73 6.41
CA ARG A 38 16.42 -1.79 5.30
C ARG A 38 16.22 -0.71 4.23
N SER A 39 15.25 0.18 4.39
CA SER A 39 14.95 1.25 3.44
C SER A 39 15.91 2.45 3.55
N HIS A 40 16.16 3.10 2.42
CA HIS A 40 16.71 4.47 2.33
C HIS A 40 15.63 5.42 1.76
N ASP A 41 15.91 6.73 1.72
CA ASP A 41 14.92 7.76 1.37
C ASP A 41 14.24 7.54 0.01
N GLY A 42 14.98 6.99 -0.96
CA GLY A 42 14.50 6.67 -2.32
C GLY A 42 14.03 5.22 -2.54
N SER A 43 13.92 4.39 -1.50
CA SER A 43 13.38 3.03 -1.67
C SER A 43 11.90 3.08 -2.07
N ASP A 44 11.41 2.10 -2.81
CA ASP A 44 9.99 2.04 -3.15
C ASP A 44 9.13 1.75 -1.89
N LEU A 45 7.83 1.99 -2.01
CA LEU A 45 6.84 1.64 -0.99
C LEU A 45 5.92 0.55 -1.52
N ASP A 46 6.02 -0.63 -0.92
CA ASP A 46 5.24 -1.80 -1.32
C ASP A 46 3.92 -1.86 -0.53
N LEU A 47 2.80 -1.90 -1.26
CA LEU A 47 1.46 -1.98 -0.71
C LEU A 47 0.72 -3.21 -1.24
N VAL A 48 -0.05 -3.86 -0.37
CA VAL A 48 -1.12 -4.76 -0.81
C VAL A 48 -2.48 -4.15 -0.49
N LEU A 49 -3.36 -4.22 -1.48
CA LEU A 49 -4.75 -3.78 -1.45
C LEU A 49 -5.63 -4.99 -1.15
N ARG A 50 -6.32 -4.98 -0.02
CA ARG A 50 -7.15 -6.06 0.47
C ARG A 50 -8.60 -5.61 0.45
N SER A 51 -9.28 -5.91 -0.64
CA SER A 51 -10.70 -5.63 -0.80
C SER A 51 -11.56 -6.35 0.24
N PRO A 52 -12.80 -5.91 0.47
CA PRO A 52 -13.76 -6.66 1.24
C PRO A 52 -13.89 -8.10 0.69
N GLU A 53 -13.93 -9.07 1.61
CA GLU A 53 -13.99 -10.50 1.30
C GLU A 53 -12.81 -11.04 0.46
N LEU A 54 -11.73 -10.26 0.27
CA LEU A 54 -10.54 -10.62 -0.50
C LEU A 54 -10.84 -11.00 -1.97
N LYS A 55 -11.81 -10.31 -2.59
CA LYS A 55 -12.15 -10.44 -4.01
C LYS A 55 -11.27 -9.57 -4.89
N GLU A 56 -11.14 -9.92 -6.17
CA GLU A 56 -10.38 -9.06 -7.09
C GLU A 56 -10.97 -7.65 -7.17
N ILE A 57 -10.09 -6.64 -7.11
CA ILE A 57 -10.43 -5.25 -7.35
C ILE A 57 -10.60 -5.07 -8.86
N PRO A 58 -11.66 -4.37 -9.33
CA PRO A 58 -11.83 -4.07 -10.75
C PRO A 58 -10.56 -3.43 -11.33
N LEU A 59 -10.10 -3.92 -12.48
CA LEU A 59 -8.87 -3.42 -13.11
C LEU A 59 -8.91 -1.91 -13.34
N SER A 60 -10.06 -1.35 -13.70
CA SER A 60 -10.22 0.10 -13.85
C SER A 60 -9.89 0.87 -12.57
N LYS A 61 -10.37 0.42 -11.40
CA LYS A 61 -10.05 1.07 -10.12
C LYS A 61 -8.55 1.01 -9.81
N LEU A 62 -7.88 -0.09 -10.17
CA LEU A 62 -6.43 -0.21 -9.97
C LEU A 62 -5.66 0.71 -10.90
N VAL A 63 -6.08 0.83 -12.17
CA VAL A 63 -5.50 1.78 -13.13
C VAL A 63 -5.68 3.20 -12.60
N ASP A 64 -6.89 3.61 -12.24
CA ASP A 64 -7.18 4.95 -11.72
C ASP A 64 -6.31 5.29 -10.50
N LEU A 65 -6.13 4.33 -9.57
CA LEU A 65 -5.25 4.49 -8.42
C LEU A 65 -3.77 4.61 -8.83
N GLU A 66 -3.30 3.77 -9.75
CA GLU A 66 -1.92 3.83 -10.25
C GLU A 66 -1.62 5.17 -10.92
N GLU A 67 -2.56 5.72 -11.71
CA GLU A 67 -2.43 7.04 -12.31
C GLU A 67 -2.33 8.15 -11.26
N ALA A 68 -3.20 8.14 -10.26
CA ALA A 68 -3.18 9.13 -9.18
C ALA A 68 -1.90 9.07 -8.34
N LEU A 69 -1.38 7.86 -8.07
CA LEU A 69 -0.10 7.68 -7.39
C LEU A 69 1.06 8.21 -8.23
N ARG A 70 1.06 7.95 -9.55
CA ARG A 70 2.08 8.41 -10.50
C ARG A 70 2.07 9.93 -10.69
N GLU A 71 0.90 10.57 -10.67
CA GLU A 71 0.74 12.01 -10.79
C GLU A 71 1.00 12.77 -9.48
N SER A 72 1.09 12.04 -8.36
CA SER A 72 1.38 12.63 -7.05
C SER A 72 2.80 13.23 -6.96
N THR A 73 3.03 14.04 -5.93
CA THR A 73 4.36 14.62 -5.64
C THR A 73 5.17 13.78 -4.64
N LEU A 74 4.79 12.51 -4.44
CA LEU A 74 5.52 11.60 -3.57
C LEU A 74 6.92 11.31 -4.16
N PRO A 75 8.01 11.43 -3.39
CA PRO A 75 9.37 11.39 -3.94
C PRO A 75 9.93 9.96 -4.11
N PHE A 76 9.07 8.95 -4.25
CA PHE A 76 9.42 7.53 -4.39
C PHE A 76 8.30 6.78 -5.11
N LEU A 77 8.63 5.63 -5.71
CA LEU A 77 7.63 4.80 -6.37
C LEU A 77 6.77 4.07 -5.34
N ILE A 78 5.52 3.83 -5.72
CA ILE A 78 4.57 3.06 -4.92
C ILE A 78 4.12 1.87 -5.76
N GLU A 79 4.37 0.67 -5.27
CA GLU A 79 3.87 -0.56 -5.87
C GLU A 79 2.62 -1.02 -5.11
N ALA A 80 1.44 -0.78 -5.67
CA ALA A 80 0.18 -1.25 -5.11
C ALA A 80 -0.30 -2.52 -5.85
N ARG A 81 -0.37 -3.64 -5.13
CA ARG A 81 -0.80 -4.93 -5.69
C ARG A 81 -2.13 -5.37 -5.10
N ASP A 82 -3.04 -5.87 -5.93
CA ASP A 82 -4.28 -6.50 -5.47
C ASP A 82 -3.96 -7.83 -4.79
N TRP A 83 -4.33 -7.96 -3.50
CA TRP A 83 -4.13 -9.17 -2.72
C TRP A 83 -4.74 -10.40 -3.39
N ALA A 84 -5.95 -10.28 -3.94
CA ALA A 84 -6.67 -11.42 -4.51
C ALA A 84 -5.98 -12.01 -5.75
N ARG A 85 -5.15 -11.21 -6.43
CA ARG A 85 -4.39 -11.62 -7.62
C ARG A 85 -2.98 -12.14 -7.32
N LEU A 86 -2.51 -11.99 -6.08
CA LEU A 86 -1.20 -12.48 -5.69
C LEU A 86 -1.23 -14.01 -5.47
N PRO A 87 -0.16 -14.73 -5.85
CA PRO A 87 -0.02 -16.13 -5.49
C PRO A 87 0.00 -16.33 -3.96
N GLU A 88 -0.49 -17.48 -3.49
CA GLU A 88 -0.59 -17.78 -2.06
C GLU A 88 0.76 -17.74 -1.32
N SER A 89 1.88 -18.01 -2.02
CA SER A 89 3.22 -17.86 -1.44
C SER A 89 3.51 -16.42 -0.99
N PHE A 90 3.09 -15.42 -1.79
CA PHE A 90 3.23 -14.01 -1.43
C PHE A 90 2.36 -13.67 -0.22
N HIS A 91 1.14 -14.22 -0.15
CA HIS A 91 0.27 -13.99 1.01
C HIS A 91 0.95 -14.42 2.30
N ARG A 92 1.54 -15.63 2.31
CA ARG A 92 2.26 -16.16 3.47
C ARG A 92 3.46 -15.30 3.84
N GLU A 93 4.24 -14.83 2.86
CA GLU A 93 5.41 -14.00 3.13
C GLU A 93 5.04 -12.61 3.67
N ILE A 94 4.07 -11.95 3.05
CA ILE A 94 3.63 -10.61 3.44
C ILE A 94 2.96 -10.64 4.83
N ALA A 95 2.13 -11.66 5.09
CA ALA A 95 1.44 -11.80 6.38
C ALA A 95 2.40 -12.01 7.57
N ARG A 96 3.64 -12.45 7.34
CA ARG A 96 4.65 -12.56 8.42
C ARG A 96 5.10 -11.20 8.92
N TYR A 97 5.07 -10.18 8.07
CA TYR A 97 5.61 -8.88 8.42
C TYR A 97 5.00 -7.75 7.57
N TYR A 98 4.01 -7.08 8.14
CA TYR A 98 3.32 -5.94 7.53
C TYR A 98 2.94 -4.88 8.58
N VAL A 99 2.57 -3.69 8.11
CA VAL A 99 1.92 -2.64 8.91
C VAL A 99 0.62 -2.25 8.23
N VAL A 100 -0.47 -2.14 8.97
CA VAL A 100 -1.73 -1.59 8.44
C VAL A 100 -1.58 -0.08 8.27
N LEU A 101 -1.73 0.41 7.05
CA LEU A 101 -1.70 1.83 6.72
C LEU A 101 -3.11 2.43 6.80
N MET A 102 -4.08 1.76 6.18
CA MET A 102 -5.48 2.15 6.14
C MET A 102 -6.33 0.91 6.43
N GLY A 103 -7.27 1.02 7.38
CA GLY A 103 -8.26 -0.02 7.66
C GLY A 103 -9.52 0.19 6.81
N PRO A 104 -10.39 -0.83 6.70
CA PRO A 104 -11.72 -0.62 6.14
C PRO A 104 -12.49 0.36 7.05
N THR A 105 -13.12 1.37 6.44
CA THR A 105 -13.94 2.35 7.16
C THR A 105 -15.29 1.75 7.55
#